data_AF-A0A9W6G083-F1
#
_entry.id   AF-A0A9W6G083-F1
#
_cell.length_a   1.000
_cell.length_b   1.000
_cell.length_c   1.000
_cell.angle_alpha   90.00
_cell.angle_beta   90.00
_cell.angle_gamma   90.00
#
_symmetry.space_group_name_H-M   'P 1'
#
loop_
_entity.id
_entity.type
_entity.pdbx_description
1 polymer ?
#
loop_
_entity_poly.entity_id
_entity_poly.type
_entity_poly.pdbx_seq_one_letter_code
_entity_poly.pdbx_strand_id
1 'polypeptide(L)'
;MSSLPNYDQSALRTLAKRTEYETWLLEAVYAIAEQDLFREWPDGIVYPLDQNESACYGFACGNIIIGDWRPGFLSAGAPLIFVSSFKLLDMLIDWVIERNGGRATFRFQQKIDRLSQPIVFPPFVECRPWLKERLVGLYRTLEPLRGTIIHDRHFASIDGSIQVSTSKHGVVGVPVQISAHHLRKLVLTMVSTLNYIGGAWAFDEYREKTLRRDLDEIEPLHGLPLFGQRQPFFTRVRVYQTSADPLRVDPSLVKADLSRRYLDQDCMFDLRILVVRDGAVSDAYLLPWNIFAERGANWREGIDPANYKSAIPQDINPEHLGR
;
A
#
# COMPACT_ATOMS: atom_id res chain seq x y z
N MET A 1 -26.84 4.88 27.51
CA MET A 1 -26.38 5.22 26.15
C MET A 1 -24.87 5.26 26.18
N SER A 2 -24.19 4.27 25.61
CA SER A 2 -22.73 4.30 25.52
C SER A 2 -22.34 5.43 24.57
N SER A 3 -21.51 6.36 25.06
CA SER A 3 -20.87 7.36 24.19
C SER A 3 -20.13 6.64 23.06
N LEU A 4 -20.25 7.14 21.83
CA LEU A 4 -19.46 6.64 20.71
C LEU A 4 -17.97 6.69 21.08
N PRO A 5 -17.17 5.69 20.69
CA PRO A 5 -15.74 5.66 21.00
C PRO A 5 -15.05 6.88 20.41
N ASN A 6 -14.24 7.57 21.23
CA ASN A 6 -13.45 8.71 20.79
C ASN A 6 -12.05 8.23 20.31
N TYR A 7 -11.77 8.50 19.04
CA TYR A 7 -10.51 8.21 18.35
C TYR A 7 -9.72 9.51 18.04
N ASP A 8 -9.59 10.38 19.04
CA ASP A 8 -8.80 11.61 18.92
C ASP A 8 -7.28 11.37 18.77
N GLN A 9 -6.51 12.45 18.57
CA GLN A 9 -5.06 12.34 18.46
C GLN A 9 -4.37 11.68 19.66
N SER A 10 -4.92 11.82 20.88
CA SER A 10 -4.36 11.15 22.06
C SER A 10 -4.54 9.64 21.96
N ALA A 11 -5.72 9.20 21.50
CA ALA A 11 -6.02 7.79 21.24
C ALA A 11 -5.10 7.19 20.18
N LEU A 12 -4.87 7.92 19.09
CA LEU A 12 -3.98 7.49 18.00
C LEU A 12 -2.51 7.41 18.45
N ARG A 13 -2.03 8.39 19.23
CA ARG A 13 -0.67 8.33 19.83
C ARG A 13 -0.51 7.15 20.77
N THR A 14 -1.57 6.77 21.49
CA THR A 14 -1.57 5.58 22.35
C THR A 14 -1.40 4.31 21.53
N LEU A 15 -2.11 4.18 20.40
CA LEU A 15 -1.94 3.04 19.49
C LEU A 15 -0.52 2.99 18.93
N ALA A 16 -0.01 4.11 18.41
CA ALA A 16 1.34 4.20 17.84
C ALA A 16 2.41 3.75 18.83
N LYS A 17 2.36 4.20 20.09
CA LYS A 17 3.29 3.77 21.15
C LYS A 17 3.19 2.27 21.47
N ARG A 18 1.99 1.69 21.42
CA ARG A 18 1.81 0.25 21.67
C ARG A 18 2.42 -0.58 20.55
N THR A 19 2.32 -0.12 19.31
CA THR A 19 2.77 -0.85 18.12
C THR A 19 4.22 -0.56 17.72
N GLU A 20 4.82 0.52 18.24
CA GLU A 20 6.13 1.06 17.85
C GLU A 20 7.22 0.01 17.67
N TYR A 21 7.44 -0.85 18.65
CA TYR A 21 8.53 -1.84 18.61
C TYR A 21 8.34 -2.87 17.48
N GLU A 22 7.15 -3.44 17.34
CA GLU A 22 6.88 -4.46 16.32
C GLU A 22 6.83 -3.84 14.93
N THR A 23 6.29 -2.62 14.80
CA THR A 23 6.32 -1.85 13.56
C THR A 23 7.75 -1.59 13.14
N TRP A 24 8.60 -1.05 14.03
CA TRP A 24 10.00 -0.78 13.76
C TRP A 24 10.77 -2.03 13.32
N LEU A 25 10.58 -3.16 14.02
CA LEU A 25 11.23 -4.43 13.66
C LEU A 25 10.86 -4.86 12.24
N LEU A 26 9.57 -4.83 11.92
CA LEU A 26 9.06 -5.29 10.63
C LEU A 26 9.43 -4.33 9.48
N GLU A 27 9.43 -3.03 9.75
CA GLU A 27 9.94 -2.00 8.82
C GLU A 27 11.42 -2.22 8.51
N ALA A 28 12.24 -2.48 9.54
CA ALA A 28 13.67 -2.73 9.36
C ALA A 28 13.94 -4.01 8.54
N VAL A 29 13.24 -5.11 8.85
CA VAL A 29 13.44 -6.42 8.20
C VAL A 29 13.04 -6.38 6.72
N TYR A 30 11.92 -5.73 6.39
CA TYR A 30 11.41 -5.68 5.01
C TYR A 30 11.74 -4.39 4.26
N ALA A 31 12.51 -3.49 4.87
CA ALA A 31 12.81 -2.16 4.33
C ALA A 31 11.54 -1.37 3.98
N ILE A 32 10.51 -1.48 4.83
CA ILE A 32 9.24 -0.79 4.63
C ILE A 32 9.41 0.64 5.13
N ALA A 33 9.10 1.59 4.28
CA ALA A 33 9.07 3.01 4.60
C ALA A 33 7.95 3.65 3.80
N GLU A 34 7.51 4.85 4.22
CA GLU A 34 6.69 5.67 3.33
C GLU A 34 7.53 6.00 2.10
N GLN A 35 7.09 5.49 0.96
CA GLN A 35 7.67 5.85 -0.32
C GLN A 35 6.83 6.99 -0.89
N ASP A 36 7.48 8.12 -1.14
CA ASP A 36 6.93 9.11 -2.05
C ASP A 36 6.83 8.45 -3.43
N LEU A 37 5.69 8.65 -4.10
CA LEU A 37 5.50 8.21 -5.48
C LEU A 37 6.50 8.96 -6.36
N PHE A 38 7.66 8.33 -6.58
CA PHE A 38 8.78 8.83 -7.39
C PHE A 38 9.33 10.19 -6.93
N ARG A 39 10.12 10.18 -5.85
CA ARG A 39 10.69 11.42 -5.30
C ARG A 39 11.56 12.20 -6.31
N GLU A 40 12.28 11.52 -7.20
CA GLU A 40 13.27 12.18 -8.09
C GLU A 40 13.52 11.46 -9.42
N TRP A 41 12.65 10.52 -9.82
CA TRP A 41 12.90 9.72 -11.03
C TRP A 41 12.49 10.48 -12.30
N PRO A 42 13.23 10.33 -13.42
CA PRO A 42 12.80 10.91 -14.69
C PRO A 42 11.47 10.30 -15.15
N ASP A 43 10.81 10.97 -16.09
CA ASP A 43 9.47 10.57 -16.53
C ASP A 43 9.54 9.23 -17.28
N GLY A 44 8.83 8.22 -16.76
CA GLY A 44 8.88 6.85 -17.28
C GLY A 44 8.25 6.69 -18.66
N ILE A 45 7.39 7.63 -19.05
CA ILE A 45 6.76 7.66 -20.37
C ILE A 45 6.81 9.08 -20.91
N VAL A 46 7.26 9.22 -22.15
CA VAL A 46 7.43 10.51 -22.80
C VAL A 46 6.71 10.50 -24.13
N TYR A 47 5.93 11.55 -24.40
CA TYR A 47 5.30 11.84 -25.69
C TYR A 47 6.06 13.02 -26.32
N PRO A 48 7.01 12.74 -27.25
CA PRO A 48 7.78 13.78 -27.94
C PRO A 48 6.89 14.67 -28.83
N LEU A 49 7.41 15.86 -29.16
CA LEU A 49 6.76 16.71 -30.17
C LEU A 49 6.79 16.00 -31.53
N ASP A 50 5.67 16.09 -32.27
CA ASP A 50 5.48 15.54 -33.61
C ASP A 50 5.63 14.01 -33.77
N GLN A 51 5.69 13.27 -32.66
CA GLN A 51 5.69 11.80 -32.67
C GLN A 51 4.32 11.25 -32.27
N ASN A 52 3.83 10.29 -33.05
CA ASN A 52 2.56 9.59 -32.77
C ASN A 52 2.69 8.49 -31.72
N GLU A 53 3.92 8.14 -31.32
CA GLU A 53 4.22 7.05 -30.38
C GLU A 53 4.93 7.57 -29.13
N SER A 54 4.63 6.94 -27.99
CA SER A 54 5.28 7.23 -26.71
C SER A 54 6.58 6.46 -26.54
N ALA A 55 7.63 7.14 -26.10
CA ALA A 55 8.87 6.52 -25.65
C ALA A 55 8.74 6.05 -24.20
N CYS A 56 9.18 4.82 -23.92
CA CYS A 56 9.19 4.24 -22.58
C CYS A 56 10.62 4.18 -22.04
N TYR A 57 10.80 4.64 -20.81
CA TYR A 57 12.07 4.58 -20.12
C TYR A 57 11.93 3.75 -18.85
N GLY A 58 12.69 2.66 -18.79
CA GLY A 58 12.87 1.87 -17.58
C GLY A 58 14.03 2.46 -16.79
N PHE A 59 13.73 3.01 -15.62
CA PHE A 59 14.76 3.43 -14.67
C PHE A 59 14.94 2.34 -13.62
N ALA A 60 16.15 2.23 -13.08
CA ALA A 60 16.44 1.36 -11.95
C ALA A 60 17.44 2.08 -11.04
N CYS A 61 17.19 2.04 -9.74
CA CYS A 61 18.17 2.43 -8.74
C CYS A 61 18.68 1.16 -8.08
N GLY A 62 19.98 0.92 -8.18
CA GLY A 62 20.65 -0.16 -7.46
C GLY A 62 21.29 0.40 -6.20
N ASN A 63 20.86 -0.09 -5.04
CA ASN A 63 21.56 0.13 -3.79
C ASN A 63 22.28 -1.16 -3.40
N ILE A 64 23.60 -1.10 -3.25
CA ILE A 64 24.39 -2.22 -2.74
C ILE A 64 24.61 -1.98 -1.25
N ILE A 65 24.09 -2.89 -0.42
CA ILE A 65 24.33 -2.89 1.03
C ILE A 65 25.26 -4.07 1.33
N ILE A 66 26.52 -3.75 1.64
CA ILE A 66 27.51 -4.74 2.05
C ILE A 66 27.20 -5.16 3.49
N GLY A 67 27.05 -6.46 3.73
CA GLY A 67 26.70 -6.99 5.06
C GLY A 67 25.21 -6.92 5.39
N ASP A 68 24.33 -6.94 4.38
CA ASP A 68 22.88 -6.99 4.61
C ASP A 68 22.48 -8.28 5.35
N TRP A 69 22.04 -8.12 6.59
CA TRP A 69 21.62 -9.23 7.46
C TRP A 69 20.20 -9.72 7.12
N ARG A 70 19.40 -8.93 6.40
CA ARG A 70 17.98 -9.20 6.19
C ARG A 70 17.72 -10.51 5.45
N PRO A 71 18.43 -10.89 4.36
CA PRO A 71 18.20 -12.17 3.69
C PRO A 71 18.40 -13.38 4.60
N GLY A 72 19.47 -13.36 5.42
CA GLY A 72 19.75 -14.42 6.38
C GLY A 72 18.75 -14.46 7.54
N PHE A 73 18.25 -13.31 7.98
CA PHE A 73 17.17 -13.27 8.96
C PHE A 73 15.85 -13.72 8.38
N LEU A 74 15.47 -13.28 7.17
CA LEU A 74 14.22 -13.63 6.51
C LEU A 74 14.11 -15.14 6.26
N SER A 75 15.23 -15.83 5.99
CA SER A 75 15.22 -17.28 5.75
C SER A 75 14.88 -18.11 6.99
N ALA A 76 15.29 -17.66 8.18
CA ALA A 76 15.10 -18.39 9.46
C ALA A 76 14.06 -17.75 10.39
N GLY A 77 13.76 -16.46 10.21
CA GLY A 77 12.99 -15.60 11.10
C GLY A 77 11.48 -15.61 10.83
N ALA A 78 10.99 -16.45 9.92
CA ALA A 78 9.57 -16.53 9.58
C ALA A 78 8.63 -16.66 10.80
N PRO A 79 8.95 -17.46 11.86
CA PRO A 79 8.11 -17.52 13.06
C PRO A 79 8.05 -16.20 13.81
N LEU A 80 9.18 -15.49 13.94
CA LEU A 80 9.23 -14.19 14.61
C LEU A 80 8.43 -13.15 13.81
N ILE A 81 8.63 -13.09 12.49
CA ILE A 81 7.89 -12.21 11.59
C ILE A 81 6.38 -12.45 11.70
N PHE A 82 5.96 -13.72 11.69
CA PHE A 82 4.57 -14.10 11.86
C PHE A 82 4.02 -13.61 13.21
N VAL A 83 4.72 -13.91 14.31
CA VAL A 83 4.28 -13.55 15.66
C VAL A 83 4.22 -12.04 15.86
N SER A 84 5.22 -11.30 15.36
CA SER A 84 5.23 -9.83 15.38
C SER A 84 4.08 -9.23 14.58
N SER A 85 3.80 -9.77 13.39
CA SER A 85 2.67 -9.33 12.56
C SER A 85 1.32 -9.59 13.24
N PHE A 86 1.15 -10.78 13.83
CA PHE A 86 -0.06 -11.08 14.61
C PHE A 86 -0.18 -10.18 15.84
N LYS A 87 0.92 -9.88 16.53
CA LYS A 87 0.91 -9.01 17.71
C LYS A 87 0.50 -7.58 17.36
N LEU A 88 0.90 -7.05 16.20
CA LEU A 88 0.39 -5.78 15.69
C LEU A 88 -1.14 -5.79 15.53
N LEU A 89 -1.67 -6.86 14.91
CA LEU A 89 -3.11 -7.03 14.75
C LEU A 89 -3.82 -7.17 16.12
N ASP A 90 -3.26 -7.95 17.03
CA ASP A 90 -3.80 -8.16 18.38
C ASP A 90 -3.87 -6.85 19.18
N MET A 91 -2.80 -6.04 19.12
CA MET A 91 -2.77 -4.73 19.78
C MET A 91 -3.77 -3.74 19.17
N LEU A 92 -4.00 -3.79 17.85
CA LEU A 92 -5.05 -3.01 17.19
C LEU A 92 -6.43 -3.44 17.70
N ILE A 93 -6.72 -4.74 17.70
CA ILE A 93 -8.02 -5.29 18.13
C ILE A 93 -8.27 -4.98 19.61
N ASP A 94 -7.28 -5.16 20.48
CA ASP A 94 -7.39 -4.80 21.90
C ASP A 94 -7.70 -3.32 22.10
N TRP A 95 -6.97 -2.46 21.40
CA TRP A 95 -7.21 -1.03 21.49
C TRP A 95 -8.61 -0.65 20.98
N VAL A 96 -9.11 -1.27 19.91
CA VAL A 96 -10.49 -1.06 19.45
C VAL A 96 -11.51 -1.52 20.51
N ILE A 97 -11.32 -2.69 21.12
CA ILE A 97 -12.19 -3.20 22.19
C ILE A 97 -12.20 -2.26 23.40
N GLU A 98 -11.03 -1.80 23.85
CA GLU A 98 -10.89 -0.84 24.95
C GLU A 98 -11.61 0.48 24.66
N ARG A 99 -11.48 1.00 23.44
CA ARG A 99 -12.15 2.25 23.03
C ARG A 99 -13.67 2.12 23.03
N ASN A 100 -14.18 0.94 22.72
CA ASN A 100 -15.61 0.62 22.79
C ASN A 100 -16.09 0.29 24.22
N GLY A 101 -15.31 0.62 25.26
CA GLY A 101 -15.68 0.39 26.66
C GLY A 101 -15.53 -1.06 27.13
N GLY A 102 -14.94 -1.92 26.31
CA GLY A 102 -14.53 -3.26 26.71
C GLY A 102 -13.29 -3.23 27.60
N ARG A 103 -13.01 -4.34 28.27
CA ARG A 103 -11.70 -4.57 28.91
C ARG A 103 -10.87 -5.45 27.98
N ALA A 104 -9.63 -5.05 27.71
CA ALA A 104 -8.69 -5.95 27.08
C ALA A 104 -8.55 -7.23 27.92
N THR A 105 -8.55 -8.37 27.24
CA THR A 105 -8.52 -9.71 27.85
C THR A 105 -7.48 -10.52 27.14
N PHE A 106 -6.67 -11.29 27.87
CA PHE A 106 -5.69 -12.18 27.25
C PHE A 106 -6.32 -13.39 26.53
N ARG A 107 -7.64 -13.58 26.65
CA ARG A 107 -8.35 -14.71 26.06
C ARG A 107 -8.83 -14.37 24.66
N PHE A 108 -8.17 -14.95 23.67
CA PHE A 108 -8.46 -14.73 22.26
C PHE A 108 -9.91 -15.01 21.85
N GLN A 109 -10.50 -16.11 22.35
CA GLN A 109 -11.91 -16.42 22.08
C GLN A 109 -12.86 -15.29 22.52
N GLN A 110 -12.60 -14.67 23.68
CA GLN A 110 -13.42 -13.56 24.17
C GLN A 110 -13.32 -12.32 23.25
N LYS A 111 -12.14 -12.08 22.67
CA LYS A 111 -11.95 -11.00 21.69
C LYS A 111 -12.73 -11.31 20.40
N ILE A 112 -12.68 -12.55 19.90
CA ILE A 112 -13.46 -12.99 18.73
C ILE A 112 -14.96 -12.85 18.95
N ASP A 113 -15.45 -13.25 20.14
CA ASP A 113 -16.85 -13.09 20.51
C ASP A 113 -17.24 -11.61 20.55
N ARG A 114 -16.35 -10.74 21.02
CA ARG A 114 -16.57 -9.29 21.06
C ARG A 114 -16.57 -8.65 19.67
N LEU A 115 -15.73 -9.13 18.76
CA LEU A 115 -15.73 -8.70 17.35
C LEU A 115 -16.98 -9.15 16.59
N SER A 116 -17.72 -10.12 17.13
CA SER A 116 -19.02 -10.54 16.58
C SER A 116 -20.18 -9.65 17.07
N GLN A 117 -19.91 -8.72 17.99
CA GLN A 117 -20.88 -7.72 18.47
C GLN A 117 -20.67 -6.39 17.73
N PRO A 118 -21.65 -5.45 17.78
CA PRO A 118 -21.47 -4.12 17.23
C PRO A 118 -20.28 -3.40 17.89
N ILE A 119 -19.20 -3.26 17.14
CA ILE A 119 -17.97 -2.58 17.55
C ILE A 119 -17.62 -1.53 16.48
N VAL A 120 -17.32 -0.32 16.93
CA VAL A 120 -16.98 0.80 16.05
C VAL A 120 -15.47 0.88 15.97
N PHE A 121 -14.91 0.69 14.77
CA PHE A 121 -13.49 0.83 14.51
C PHE A 121 -13.10 2.31 14.34
N PRO A 122 -11.80 2.64 14.27
CA PRO A 122 -11.37 4.01 13.96
C PRO A 122 -11.94 4.46 12.63
N PRO A 123 -12.17 5.77 12.43
CA PRO A 123 -12.79 6.31 11.21
C PRO A 123 -12.17 5.79 9.91
N PHE A 124 -10.84 5.67 9.86
CA PHE A 124 -10.11 5.13 8.71
C PHE A 124 -10.62 3.73 8.28
N VAL A 125 -10.83 2.84 9.25
CA VAL A 125 -11.29 1.46 9.04
C VAL A 125 -12.81 1.40 8.92
N GLU A 126 -13.54 2.20 9.71
CA GLU A 126 -15.01 2.19 9.70
C GLU A 126 -15.58 2.70 8.35
N CYS A 127 -14.92 3.66 7.70
CA CYS A 127 -15.25 4.09 6.34
C CYS A 127 -14.89 3.05 5.26
N ARG A 128 -14.24 1.94 5.64
CA ARG A 128 -13.77 0.87 4.73
C ARG A 128 -14.23 -0.49 5.25
N PRO A 129 -15.52 -0.86 5.08
CA PRO A 129 -16.06 -2.14 5.58
C PRO A 129 -15.25 -3.35 5.13
N TRP A 130 -14.75 -3.31 3.89
CA TRP A 130 -13.88 -4.35 3.36
C TRP A 130 -12.61 -4.57 4.19
N LEU A 131 -11.99 -3.50 4.70
CA LEU A 131 -10.77 -3.58 5.51
C LEU A 131 -11.11 -4.18 6.88
N LYS A 132 -12.18 -3.68 7.50
CA LYS A 132 -12.70 -4.18 8.78
C LYS A 132 -12.91 -5.69 8.74
N GLU A 133 -13.59 -6.19 7.70
CA GLU A 133 -13.87 -7.62 7.51
C GLU A 133 -12.58 -8.44 7.36
N ARG A 134 -11.62 -7.99 6.54
CA ARG A 134 -10.34 -8.70 6.39
C ARG A 134 -9.51 -8.68 7.68
N LEU A 135 -9.47 -7.57 8.43
CA LEU A 135 -8.75 -7.52 9.70
C LEU A 135 -9.32 -8.52 10.72
N VAL A 136 -10.66 -8.62 10.80
CA VAL A 136 -11.33 -9.62 11.64
C VAL A 136 -11.09 -11.04 11.13
N GLY A 137 -11.12 -11.26 9.81
CA GLY A 137 -10.82 -12.54 9.17
C GLY A 137 -9.40 -13.01 9.46
N LEU A 138 -8.41 -12.15 9.23
CA LEU A 138 -7.01 -12.37 9.58
C LEU A 138 -6.88 -12.75 11.07
N TYR A 139 -7.53 -11.99 11.95
CA TYR A 139 -7.43 -12.25 13.38
C TYR A 139 -7.95 -13.63 13.78
N ARG A 140 -9.11 -14.04 13.22
CA ARG A 140 -9.71 -15.36 13.46
C ARG A 140 -8.86 -16.51 12.91
N THR A 141 -8.24 -16.34 11.75
CA THR A 141 -7.44 -17.39 11.10
C THR A 141 -6.05 -17.53 11.69
N LEU A 142 -5.41 -16.41 12.03
CA LEU A 142 -4.01 -16.39 12.49
C LEU A 142 -3.85 -16.76 13.98
N GLU A 143 -4.87 -16.53 14.81
CA GLU A 143 -4.79 -16.78 16.25
C GLU A 143 -4.48 -18.24 16.62
N PRO A 144 -5.15 -19.25 16.05
CA PRO A 144 -4.83 -20.66 16.35
C PRO A 144 -3.41 -21.04 15.95
N LEU A 145 -2.91 -20.44 14.85
CA LEU A 145 -1.56 -20.67 14.34
C LEU A 145 -0.52 -20.07 15.29
N ARG A 146 -0.76 -18.85 15.79
CA ARG A 146 0.11 -18.20 16.80
C ARG A 146 0.21 -19.05 18.06
N GLY A 147 -0.92 -19.57 18.55
CA GLY A 147 -0.94 -20.47 19.71
C GLY A 147 0.01 -21.66 19.54
N THR A 148 -0.08 -22.31 18.37
CA THR A 148 0.75 -23.47 18.01
C THR A 148 2.24 -23.13 17.91
N ILE A 149 2.58 -21.98 17.29
CA ILE A 149 3.98 -21.56 17.13
C ILE A 149 4.64 -21.29 18.48
N ILE A 150 3.94 -20.61 19.39
CA ILE A 150 4.53 -20.16 20.66
C ILE A 150 4.52 -21.25 21.73
N HIS A 151 3.44 -22.03 21.81
CA HIS A 151 3.24 -22.96 22.92
C HIS A 151 3.55 -24.41 22.55
N ASP A 152 3.21 -24.85 21.35
CA ASP A 152 3.27 -26.28 20.98
C ASP A 152 4.51 -26.64 20.16
N ARG A 153 5.21 -25.64 19.60
CA ARG A 153 6.40 -25.82 18.73
C ARG A 153 6.17 -26.78 17.55
N HIS A 154 4.92 -27.04 17.18
CA HIS A 154 4.56 -27.85 16.01
C HIS A 154 4.59 -26.99 14.74
N PHE A 155 5.77 -26.46 14.43
CA PHE A 155 6.01 -25.74 13.20
C PHE A 155 7.39 -26.06 12.62
N ALA A 156 7.52 -25.90 11.31
CA ALA A 156 8.79 -25.91 10.60
C ALA A 156 8.96 -24.57 9.87
N SER A 157 10.20 -24.08 9.79
CA SER A 157 10.53 -22.92 8.96
C SER A 157 11.60 -23.31 7.96
N ILE A 158 11.32 -23.05 6.68
CA ILE A 158 12.19 -23.39 5.55
C ILE A 158 12.10 -22.22 4.56
N ASP A 159 13.24 -21.67 4.18
CA ASP A 159 13.37 -20.60 3.17
C ASP A 159 12.39 -19.42 3.39
N GLY A 160 12.29 -18.97 4.63
CA GLY A 160 11.43 -17.86 5.03
C GLY A 160 9.94 -18.15 4.99
N SER A 161 9.55 -19.39 4.73
CA SER A 161 8.18 -19.87 4.90
C SER A 161 8.01 -20.50 6.28
N ILE A 162 6.77 -20.59 6.75
CA ILE A 162 6.40 -21.30 7.96
C ILE A 162 5.28 -22.29 7.68
N GLN A 163 5.47 -23.52 8.15
CA GLN A 163 4.48 -24.57 8.13
C GLN A 163 3.99 -24.80 9.57
N VAL A 164 2.70 -24.64 9.82
CA VAL A 164 2.13 -24.77 11.18
C VAL A 164 1.11 -25.89 11.20
N SER A 165 1.31 -26.87 12.07
CA SER A 165 0.39 -27.99 12.25
C SER A 165 -0.33 -27.85 13.57
N THR A 166 -1.57 -27.38 13.54
CA THR A 166 -2.37 -27.25 14.77
C THR A 166 -2.69 -28.65 15.30
N SER A 167 -2.48 -28.89 16.59
CA SER A 167 -2.89 -30.13 17.25
C SER A 167 -4.09 -29.85 18.15
N LYS A 168 -5.26 -30.41 17.82
CA LYS A 168 -6.42 -30.41 18.71
C LYS A 168 -6.65 -31.83 19.21
N HIS A 169 -6.73 -32.00 20.52
CA HIS A 169 -6.97 -33.31 21.18
C HIS A 169 -5.97 -34.42 20.79
N GLY A 170 -4.71 -34.08 20.54
CA GLY A 170 -3.66 -35.05 20.18
C GLY A 170 -3.64 -35.48 18.71
N VAL A 171 -4.56 -34.99 17.88
CA VAL A 171 -4.53 -35.20 16.42
C VAL A 171 -3.89 -33.99 15.76
N VAL A 172 -2.79 -34.22 15.04
CA VAL A 172 -2.12 -33.20 14.22
C VAL A 172 -2.96 -32.97 12.98
N GLY A 173 -3.49 -31.76 12.83
CA GLY A 173 -4.26 -31.34 11.66
C GLY A 173 -3.39 -31.18 10.42
N VAL A 174 -4.05 -30.92 9.28
CA VAL A 174 -3.34 -30.62 8.02
C VAL A 174 -2.49 -29.36 8.22
N PRO A 175 -1.20 -29.38 7.84
CA PRO A 175 -0.33 -28.22 8.03
C PRO A 175 -0.79 -27.03 7.19
N VAL A 176 -0.85 -25.86 7.80
CA VAL A 176 -1.07 -24.58 7.10
C VAL A 176 0.30 -24.05 6.68
N GLN A 177 0.50 -23.91 5.37
CA GLN A 177 1.71 -23.34 4.80
C GLN A 177 1.52 -21.84 4.59
N ILE A 178 2.40 -21.03 5.18
CA ILE A 178 2.49 -19.59 4.94
C ILE A 178 3.83 -19.34 4.26
N SER A 179 3.77 -18.97 2.98
CA SER A 179 4.96 -18.68 2.18
C SER A 179 5.64 -17.40 2.63
N ALA A 180 6.93 -17.24 2.29
CA ALA A 180 7.65 -15.98 2.48
C ALA A 180 6.94 -14.78 1.80
N HIS A 181 6.28 -15.01 0.66
CA HIS A 181 5.47 -14.01 -0.02
C HIS A 181 4.23 -13.60 0.81
N HIS A 182 3.46 -14.58 1.31
CA HIS A 182 2.32 -14.30 2.17
C HIS A 182 2.72 -13.58 3.46
N LEU A 183 3.84 -13.95 4.07
CA LEU A 183 4.37 -13.25 5.25
C LEU A 183 4.72 -11.80 4.93
N ARG A 184 5.43 -11.56 3.83
CA ARG A 184 5.75 -10.19 3.39
C ARG A 184 4.49 -9.35 3.21
N LYS A 185 3.46 -9.92 2.57
CA LYS A 185 2.20 -9.22 2.29
C LYS A 185 1.36 -8.99 3.54
N LEU A 186 1.35 -9.94 4.48
CA LEU A 186 0.77 -9.75 5.79
C LEU A 186 1.45 -8.60 6.53
N VAL A 187 2.79 -8.57 6.55
CA VAL A 187 3.56 -7.51 7.19
C VAL A 187 3.25 -6.14 6.57
N LEU A 188 3.33 -6.03 5.24
CA LEU A 188 2.99 -4.81 4.51
C LEU A 188 1.58 -4.33 4.85
N THR A 189 0.60 -5.23 4.85
CA THR A 189 -0.79 -4.93 5.22
C THR A 189 -0.88 -4.37 6.64
N MET A 190 -0.24 -5.01 7.63
CA MET A 190 -0.31 -4.59 9.04
C MET A 190 0.38 -3.26 9.29
N VAL A 191 1.62 -3.11 8.83
CA VAL A 191 2.41 -1.88 8.98
C VAL A 191 1.71 -0.72 8.29
N SER A 192 1.30 -0.89 7.03
CA SER A 192 0.61 0.16 6.28
C SER A 192 -0.70 0.56 6.95
N THR A 193 -1.53 -0.41 7.35
CA THR A 193 -2.81 -0.13 8.02
C THR A 193 -2.63 0.69 9.30
N LEU A 194 -1.65 0.34 10.13
CA LEU A 194 -1.37 1.09 11.36
C LEU A 194 -0.83 2.50 11.09
N ASN A 195 0.07 2.64 10.12
CA ASN A 195 0.59 3.95 9.73
C ASN A 195 -0.51 4.86 9.12
N TYR A 196 -1.47 4.29 8.37
CA TYR A 196 -2.62 5.04 7.87
C TYR A 196 -3.61 5.42 8.97
N ILE A 197 -3.90 4.51 9.92
CA ILE A 197 -4.74 4.83 11.09
C ILE A 197 -4.11 5.93 11.93
N GLY A 198 -2.79 5.86 12.15
CA GLY A 198 -2.04 6.84 12.92
C GLY A 198 -1.83 8.18 12.22
N GLY A 199 -2.10 8.25 10.91
CA GLY A 199 -1.82 9.41 10.06
C GLY A 199 -0.33 9.66 9.83
N ALA A 200 0.52 8.66 10.07
CA ALA A 200 1.95 8.75 9.82
C ALA A 200 2.26 8.71 8.32
N TRP A 201 1.44 7.97 7.55
CA TRP A 201 1.54 7.92 6.09
C TRP A 201 0.29 8.52 5.46
N ALA A 202 0.47 9.16 4.31
CA ALA A 202 -0.64 9.60 3.48
C ALA A 202 -1.39 8.39 2.90
N PHE A 203 -2.70 8.54 2.69
CA PHE A 203 -3.53 7.50 2.07
C PHE A 203 -4.28 8.07 0.87
N ASP A 204 -3.83 7.69 -0.32
CA ASP A 204 -4.40 8.07 -1.61
C ASP A 204 -4.98 6.85 -2.34
N GLU A 205 -5.52 7.07 -3.54
CA GLU A 205 -6.11 6.01 -4.37
C GLU A 205 -5.10 4.89 -4.68
N TYR A 206 -3.81 5.21 -4.88
CA TYR A 206 -2.79 4.22 -5.24
C TYR A 206 -2.52 3.30 -4.05
N ARG A 207 -2.37 3.89 -2.87
CA ARG A 207 -2.17 3.19 -1.62
C ARG A 207 -3.40 2.37 -1.22
N GLU A 208 -4.61 2.84 -1.51
CA GLU A 208 -5.82 2.05 -1.32
C GLU A 208 -5.84 0.81 -2.23
N LYS A 209 -5.56 0.98 -3.52
CA LYS A 209 -5.47 -0.15 -4.47
C LYS A 209 -4.33 -1.10 -4.09
N THR A 210 -3.21 -0.58 -3.58
CA THR A 210 -2.09 -1.40 -3.10
C THR A 210 -2.50 -2.23 -1.90
N LEU A 211 -3.17 -1.62 -0.92
CA LEU A 211 -3.67 -2.33 0.25
C LEU A 211 -4.70 -3.42 -0.13
N ARG A 212 -5.60 -3.13 -1.08
CA ARG A 212 -6.55 -4.13 -1.61
C ARG A 212 -5.83 -5.28 -2.32
N ARG A 213 -4.81 -4.97 -3.12
CA ARG A 213 -3.99 -5.97 -3.81
C ARG A 213 -3.24 -6.86 -2.81
N ASP A 214 -2.64 -6.26 -1.78
CA ASP A 214 -1.92 -7.00 -0.74
C ASP A 214 -2.85 -7.93 0.03
N LEU A 215 -4.10 -7.49 0.29
CA LEU A 215 -5.14 -8.34 0.89
C LEU A 215 -5.55 -9.50 -0.04
N ASP A 216 -5.74 -9.25 -1.34
CA ASP A 216 -6.01 -10.32 -2.32
C ASP A 216 -4.89 -11.38 -2.33
N GLU A 217 -3.63 -10.96 -2.18
CA GLU A 217 -2.48 -11.88 -2.15
C GLU A 217 -2.34 -12.67 -0.85
N ILE A 218 -3.08 -12.30 0.21
CA ILE A 218 -3.16 -13.06 1.47
C ILE A 218 -4.56 -13.61 1.73
N GLU A 219 -5.35 -13.82 0.68
CA GLU A 219 -6.66 -14.46 0.77
C GLU A 219 -6.68 -15.73 1.63
N PRO A 220 -5.72 -16.66 1.51
CA PRO A 220 -5.70 -17.86 2.35
C PRO A 220 -5.61 -17.58 3.85
N LEU A 221 -5.15 -16.39 4.24
CA LEU A 221 -4.99 -16.00 5.64
C LEU A 221 -6.22 -15.31 6.21
N HIS A 222 -7.16 -14.83 5.39
CA HIS A 222 -8.40 -14.20 5.88
C HIS A 222 -9.68 -14.90 5.41
N GLY A 223 -9.63 -15.73 4.38
CA GLY A 223 -10.72 -16.59 3.91
C GLY A 223 -11.94 -15.84 3.37
N LEU A 224 -11.73 -14.68 2.74
CA LEU A 224 -12.80 -13.85 2.16
C LEU A 224 -12.59 -13.73 0.65
N PRO A 225 -13.66 -13.51 -0.14
CA PRO A 225 -13.53 -13.36 -1.59
C PRO A 225 -12.55 -12.24 -1.99
N LEU A 226 -11.83 -12.47 -3.09
CA LEU A 226 -10.94 -11.49 -3.69
C LEU A 226 -11.72 -10.24 -4.14
N PHE A 227 -11.07 -9.08 -4.07
CA PHE A 227 -11.52 -7.87 -4.76
C PHE A 227 -11.37 -7.97 -6.27
N GLY A 228 -10.42 -8.79 -6.74
CA GLY A 228 -9.97 -8.77 -8.12
C GLY A 228 -9.11 -7.54 -8.43
N GLN A 229 -8.43 -7.00 -7.40
CA GLN A 229 -7.60 -5.82 -7.56
C GLN A 229 -6.37 -6.17 -8.39
N ARG A 230 -6.26 -5.52 -9.54
CA ARG A 230 -5.07 -5.58 -10.40
C ARG A 230 -3.89 -4.90 -9.72
N GLN A 231 -2.68 -5.32 -10.09
CA GLN A 231 -1.45 -4.74 -9.57
C GLN A 231 -1.45 -3.23 -9.84
N PRO A 232 -1.41 -2.38 -8.80
CA PRO A 232 -1.36 -0.94 -9.01
C PRO A 232 -0.03 -0.55 -9.64
N PHE A 233 -0.12 0.34 -10.63
CA PHE A 233 1.02 0.90 -11.32
C PHE A 233 0.90 2.40 -11.30
N PHE A 234 1.91 3.07 -10.77
CA PHE A 234 2.00 4.52 -10.82
C PHE A 234 3.22 4.91 -11.64
N THR A 235 3.10 5.95 -12.45
CA THR A 235 4.23 6.52 -13.21
C THR A 235 4.09 8.03 -13.36
N ARG A 236 5.12 8.69 -13.88
CA ARG A 236 5.02 10.08 -14.33
C ARG A 236 5.15 10.11 -15.85
N VAL A 237 4.21 10.79 -16.50
CA VAL A 237 4.13 10.93 -17.96
C VAL A 237 4.55 12.33 -18.36
N ARG A 238 5.47 12.47 -19.31
CA ARG A 238 5.87 13.75 -19.91
C ARG A 238 5.23 13.92 -21.28
N VAL A 239 4.64 15.08 -21.55
CA VAL A 239 4.10 15.44 -22.87
C VAL A 239 4.71 16.77 -23.31
N TYR A 240 5.30 16.79 -24.50
CA TYR A 240 5.75 18.01 -25.16
C TYR A 240 4.65 18.56 -26.06
N GLN A 241 4.41 19.87 -26.03
CA GLN A 241 3.46 20.53 -26.92
C GLN A 241 3.87 21.96 -27.27
N THR A 242 3.42 22.47 -28.41
CA THR A 242 3.62 23.87 -28.83
C THR A 242 2.53 24.82 -28.34
N SER A 243 1.41 24.30 -27.85
CA SER A 243 0.32 25.12 -27.34
C SER A 243 0.71 25.78 -26.01
N ALA A 244 0.44 27.08 -25.89
CA ALA A 244 0.63 27.81 -24.64
C ALA A 244 -0.34 27.38 -23.53
N ASP A 245 -1.45 26.73 -23.88
CA ASP A 245 -2.42 26.19 -22.92
C ASP A 245 -2.01 24.76 -22.50
N PRO A 246 -1.51 24.55 -21.26
CA PRO A 246 -1.16 23.23 -20.77
C PRO A 246 -2.36 22.28 -20.70
N LEU A 247 -3.59 22.80 -20.59
CA LEU A 247 -4.78 21.94 -20.46
C LEU A 247 -5.21 21.32 -21.78
N ARG A 248 -4.53 21.60 -22.91
CA ARG A 248 -4.87 21.03 -24.20
C ARG A 248 -4.60 19.52 -24.29
N VAL A 249 -3.63 18.99 -23.53
CA VAL A 249 -3.32 17.56 -23.47
C VAL A 249 -4.49 16.79 -22.89
N ASP A 250 -5.00 15.74 -23.54
CA ASP A 250 -6.07 14.90 -23.00
C ASP A 250 -5.50 13.71 -22.20
N PRO A 251 -5.65 13.68 -20.85
CA PRO A 251 -5.19 12.57 -20.03
C PRO A 251 -5.90 11.26 -20.35
N SER A 252 -7.08 11.29 -20.97
CA SER A 252 -7.83 10.09 -21.36
C SER A 252 -7.10 9.29 -22.45
N LEU A 253 -6.42 9.99 -23.37
CA LEU A 253 -5.61 9.36 -24.41
C LEU A 253 -4.38 8.69 -23.81
N VAL A 254 -3.70 9.36 -22.88
CA VAL A 254 -2.56 8.80 -22.12
C VAL A 254 -3.01 7.57 -21.33
N LYS A 255 -4.14 7.66 -20.62
CA LYS A 255 -4.72 6.53 -19.89
C LYS A 255 -5.03 5.36 -20.81
N ALA A 256 -5.62 5.61 -21.99
CA ALA A 256 -5.94 4.56 -22.96
C ALA A 256 -4.68 3.91 -23.56
N ASP A 257 -3.60 4.67 -23.76
CA ASP A 257 -2.30 4.14 -24.18
C ASP A 257 -1.68 3.25 -23.10
N LEU A 258 -1.65 3.75 -21.86
CA LEU A 258 -1.17 3.00 -20.69
C LEU A 258 -1.93 1.70 -20.47
N SER A 259 -3.27 1.73 -20.50
CA SER A 259 -4.09 0.54 -20.32
C SER A 259 -3.91 -0.50 -21.42
N ARG A 260 -3.57 -0.08 -22.65
CA ARG A 260 -3.23 -1.01 -23.74
C ARG A 260 -1.87 -1.67 -23.52
N ARG A 261 -0.92 -0.94 -22.94
CA ARG A 261 0.45 -1.43 -22.66
C ARG A 261 0.50 -2.32 -21.42
N TYR A 262 -0.23 -2.00 -20.37
CA TYR A 262 -0.23 -2.70 -19.09
C TYR A 262 -1.60 -3.30 -18.78
N LEU A 263 -1.97 -4.33 -19.55
CA LEU A 263 -3.32 -4.93 -19.55
C LEU A 263 -3.78 -5.44 -18.18
N ASP A 264 -2.84 -5.95 -17.37
CA ASP A 264 -3.12 -6.56 -16.07
C ASP A 264 -2.85 -5.63 -14.87
N GLN A 265 -2.60 -4.33 -15.14
CA GLN A 265 -2.27 -3.36 -14.11
C GLN A 265 -3.32 -2.25 -14.03
N ASP A 266 -3.47 -1.69 -12.83
CA ASP A 266 -4.31 -0.52 -12.60
C ASP A 266 -3.42 0.73 -12.69
N CYS A 267 -3.43 1.36 -13.86
CA CYS A 267 -2.50 2.43 -14.21
C CYS A 267 -2.99 3.79 -13.71
N MET A 268 -2.10 4.46 -12.97
CA MET A 268 -2.27 5.80 -12.45
C MET A 268 -1.02 6.60 -12.83
N PHE A 269 -1.16 7.90 -13.06
CA PHE A 269 -0.01 8.70 -13.43
C PHE A 269 -0.15 10.18 -13.13
N ASP A 270 0.98 10.80 -12.79
CA ASP A 270 1.09 12.27 -12.83
C ASP A 270 1.43 12.72 -14.24
N LEU A 271 0.82 13.81 -14.69
CA LEU A 271 1.01 14.37 -16.02
C LEU A 271 1.90 15.62 -15.97
N ARG A 272 3.11 15.50 -16.50
CA ARG A 272 4.02 16.60 -16.74
C ARG A 272 3.87 17.12 -18.16
N ILE A 273 3.58 18.41 -18.31
CA ILE A 273 3.37 19.06 -19.60
C ILE A 273 4.45 20.10 -19.81
N LEU A 274 5.18 19.98 -20.91
CA LEU A 274 6.25 20.90 -21.30
C LEU A 274 5.80 21.68 -22.53
N VAL A 275 5.75 23.01 -22.39
CA VAL A 275 5.42 23.92 -23.49
C VAL A 275 6.70 24.28 -24.24
N VAL A 276 6.73 24.02 -25.54
CA VAL A 276 7.86 24.28 -26.42
C VAL A 276 7.58 25.54 -27.25
N ARG A 277 8.52 26.48 -27.26
CA ARG A 277 8.53 27.69 -28.08
C ARG A 277 9.92 27.88 -28.68
N ASP A 278 9.98 28.17 -29.97
CA ASP A 278 11.24 28.44 -30.69
C ASP A 278 12.30 27.34 -30.47
N GLY A 279 11.87 26.07 -30.46
CA GLY A 279 12.75 24.91 -30.28
C GLY A 279 13.28 24.71 -28.85
N ALA A 280 12.72 25.41 -27.86
CA ALA A 280 13.10 25.29 -26.44
C ALA A 280 11.87 25.15 -25.53
N VAL A 281 12.03 24.48 -24.39
CA VAL A 281 10.97 24.42 -23.38
C VAL A 281 10.88 25.76 -22.67
N SER A 282 9.73 26.43 -22.74
CA SER A 282 9.46 27.71 -22.09
C SER A 282 8.83 27.55 -20.70
N ASP A 283 7.96 26.55 -20.53
CA ASP A 283 7.19 26.34 -19.32
C ASP A 283 6.98 24.85 -19.04
N ALA A 284 6.84 24.52 -17.76
CA ALA A 284 6.55 23.17 -17.28
C ALA A 284 5.41 23.17 -16.27
N TYR A 285 4.53 22.18 -16.38
CA TYR A 285 3.39 21.99 -15.48
C TYR A 285 3.38 20.54 -14.99
N LEU A 286 3.06 20.30 -13.73
CA LEU A 286 2.90 18.97 -13.16
C LEU A 286 1.50 18.86 -12.54
N LEU A 287 0.63 18.11 -13.21
CA LEU A 287 -0.73 17.84 -12.77
C LEU A 287 -0.78 16.45 -12.13
N PRO A 288 -1.06 16.35 -10.82
CA PRO A 288 -1.22 15.06 -10.18
C PRO A 288 -2.41 14.26 -10.68
N TRP A 289 -2.30 12.92 -10.66
CA TRP A 289 -3.34 11.98 -11.11
C TRP A 289 -4.74 12.31 -10.59
N ASN A 290 -4.84 12.61 -9.29
CA ASN A 290 -6.10 12.84 -8.58
C ASN A 290 -6.93 14.01 -9.13
N ILE A 291 -6.31 14.91 -9.91
CA ILE A 291 -7.02 16.04 -10.53
C ILE A 291 -7.93 15.58 -11.66
N PHE A 292 -7.50 14.59 -12.44
CA PHE A 292 -8.19 14.18 -13.67
C PHE A 292 -8.68 12.72 -13.65
N ALA A 293 -8.31 11.93 -12.63
CA ALA A 293 -8.69 10.53 -12.48
C ALA A 293 -10.19 10.23 -12.68
N GLU A 294 -11.05 11.05 -12.07
CA GLU A 294 -12.50 10.84 -12.01
C GLU A 294 -13.31 11.82 -12.88
N ARG A 295 -12.66 12.81 -13.50
CA ARG A 295 -13.36 13.92 -14.17
C ARG A 295 -13.66 13.67 -15.65
N GLY A 296 -13.13 12.59 -16.23
CA GLY A 296 -13.41 12.19 -17.61
C GLY A 296 -13.22 13.34 -18.62
N ALA A 297 -14.21 13.54 -19.50
CA ALA A 297 -14.16 14.57 -20.54
C ALA A 297 -14.10 16.02 -20.02
N ASN A 298 -14.58 16.26 -18.79
CA ASN A 298 -14.66 17.60 -18.19
C ASN A 298 -13.49 17.89 -17.23
N TRP A 299 -12.38 17.15 -17.35
CA TRP A 299 -11.29 17.25 -16.39
C TRP A 299 -10.72 18.66 -16.24
N ARG A 300 -10.80 19.49 -17.27
CA ARG A 300 -10.30 20.88 -17.31
C ARG A 300 -11.09 21.84 -16.42
N GLU A 301 -12.34 21.53 -16.07
CA GLU A 301 -13.23 22.47 -15.39
C GLU A 301 -12.71 22.83 -13.98
N GLY A 302 -12.61 24.13 -13.71
CA GLY A 302 -12.16 24.65 -12.41
C GLY A 302 -10.68 24.42 -12.11
N ILE A 303 -9.87 24.01 -13.10
CA ILE A 303 -8.41 23.92 -12.96
C ILE A 303 -7.81 25.27 -13.37
N ASP A 304 -7.07 25.89 -12.45
CA ASP A 304 -6.14 26.96 -12.78
C ASP A 304 -4.74 26.36 -12.99
N PRO A 305 -4.20 26.36 -14.23
CA PRO A 305 -2.87 25.81 -14.51
C PRO A 305 -1.73 26.50 -13.76
N ALA A 306 -1.91 27.76 -13.34
CA ALA A 306 -0.87 28.49 -12.63
C ALA A 306 -0.50 27.81 -11.30
N ASN A 307 -1.45 27.14 -10.65
CA ASN A 307 -1.24 26.39 -9.41
C ASN A 307 -0.38 25.13 -9.59
N TYR A 308 -0.19 24.70 -10.84
CA TYR A 308 0.55 23.47 -11.20
C TYR A 308 1.83 23.77 -11.96
N LYS A 309 2.23 25.04 -12.06
CA LYS A 309 3.49 25.42 -12.67
C LYS A 309 4.64 24.82 -11.86
N SER A 310 5.62 24.24 -12.55
CA SER A 310 6.74 23.53 -11.96
C SER A 310 8.06 23.97 -12.60
N ALA A 311 9.18 23.61 -11.98
CA ALA A 311 10.49 23.83 -12.59
C ALA A 311 10.63 23.01 -13.88
N ILE A 312 11.27 23.60 -14.89
CA ILE A 312 11.63 22.88 -16.11
C ILE A 312 12.61 21.76 -15.74
N PRO A 313 12.36 20.50 -16.13
CA PRO A 313 13.29 19.40 -15.88
C PRO A 313 14.65 19.66 -16.51
N GLN A 314 15.74 19.22 -15.87
CA GLN A 314 17.10 19.41 -16.38
C GLN A 314 17.47 18.41 -17.49
N ASP A 315 16.68 17.35 -17.65
CA ASP A 315 16.86 16.22 -18.56
C ASP A 315 16.04 16.37 -19.85
N ILE A 316 16.02 17.56 -20.45
CA ILE A 316 15.36 17.77 -21.75
C ILE A 316 16.19 17.13 -22.85
N ASN A 317 15.60 16.18 -23.58
CA ASN A 317 16.20 15.61 -24.79
C ASN A 317 15.85 16.50 -26.00
N PRO A 318 16.84 17.08 -26.71
CA PRO A 318 16.58 17.89 -27.90
C PRO A 318 15.79 17.16 -29.00
N GLU A 319 15.92 15.84 -29.10
CA GLU A 319 15.15 15.05 -30.08
C GLU A 319 13.65 15.06 -29.81
N HIS A 320 13.22 15.42 -28.59
CA HIS A 320 11.81 15.49 -28.24
C HIS A 320 11.15 16.83 -28.55
N LEU A 321 11.92 17.83 -29.01
CA LEU A 321 11.44 19.20 -29.24
C LEU A 321 10.95 19.46 -30.67
N GLY A 322 10.95 18.44 -31.53
CA GLY A 322 10.73 18.61 -32.97
C GLY A 322 11.96 19.20 -33.66
N ARG A 323 12.19 18.83 -34.92
CA ARG A 323 13.21 19.46 -35.78
C ARG A 323 12.55 20.41 -36.76
#